data_AF-A0A254RDC1-F1
#
_entry.id   AF-A0A254RDC1-F1
#
_cell.length_a   1.000
_cell.length_b   1.000
_cell.length_c   1.000
_cell.angle_alpha   90.00
_cell.angle_beta   90.00
_cell.angle_gamma   90.00
#
_symmetry.space_group_name_H-M   'P 1'
#
loop_
_entity.id
_entity.type
_entity.pdbx_description
1 polymer ?
#
loop_
_entity_poly.entity_id
_entity_poly.type
_entity_poly.pdbx_seq_one_letter_code
_entity_poly.pdbx_strand_id
1 'polypeptide(L)'
;MQLVRSQEILQARRPQVGLQGLRHHPPPRSRTQMNLAYKPEVPTWDKYSRCEEMYSIRNPLRIEIQAKCVPGTLVYQIRPSYVTDFRSGPSIVNPLIPKIGDIKLALAWLIHDVNYHGFLSKKLADRLLLEMLEHAGMGAVKRNAVYYAVKFFAGSHYNTLEEDQGDIYNRNKTLVRLQWLDQNGMTLKRFNGRTITENAFR
;
A
#
# COMPACT_ATOMS: atom_id res chain seq x y z
N MET A 1 -12.99 -66.93 62.10
CA MET A 1 -12.04 -67.90 61.51
C MET A 1 -11.28 -67.16 60.42
N GLN A 2 -9.93 -67.14 60.52
CA GLN A 2 -8.91 -66.49 59.66
C GLN A 2 -8.90 -64.95 59.65
N LEU A 3 -7.98 -64.23 60.31
CA LEU A 3 -6.50 -64.07 60.20
C LEU A 3 -6.04 -62.95 59.24
N VAL A 4 -5.63 -61.82 59.86
CA VAL A 4 -4.37 -61.05 59.72
C VAL A 4 -3.89 -60.65 58.30
N ARG A 5 -3.69 -59.34 58.07
CA ARG A 5 -2.35 -58.71 57.90
C ARG A 5 -2.42 -57.22 57.52
N SER A 6 -1.80 -56.43 58.38
CA SER A 6 -1.31 -55.07 58.19
C SER A 6 -0.29 -54.99 57.05
N GLN A 7 -0.25 -53.87 56.32
CA GLN A 7 1.00 -53.27 55.81
C GLN A 7 0.87 -51.74 55.67
N GLU A 8 1.66 -51.04 56.49
CA GLU A 8 2.12 -49.67 56.28
C GLU A 8 3.13 -49.67 55.11
N ILE A 9 3.04 -48.71 54.18
CA ILE A 9 4.17 -48.38 53.28
C ILE A 9 4.31 -46.86 53.13
N LEU A 10 5.39 -46.38 53.73
CA LEU A 10 6.31 -45.29 53.41
C LEU A 10 5.86 -44.09 52.55
N GLN A 11 6.07 -42.92 53.18
CA GLN A 11 6.29 -41.63 52.55
C GLN A 11 7.49 -41.66 51.57
N ALA A 12 7.31 -41.03 50.41
CA ALA A 12 8.41 -40.52 49.59
C ALA A 12 8.10 -39.08 49.16
N ARG A 13 8.77 -38.12 49.81
CA ARG A 13 8.79 -36.70 49.42
C ARG A 13 9.49 -36.57 48.07
N ARG A 14 8.82 -35.97 47.07
CA ARG A 14 9.45 -35.58 45.80
C ARG A 14 10.17 -34.23 45.97
N PRO A 15 11.35 -34.05 45.37
CA PRO A 15 12.06 -32.78 45.39
C PRO A 15 11.37 -31.73 44.49
N GLN A 16 11.22 -30.51 45.00
CA GLN A 16 10.89 -29.33 44.20
C GLN A 16 12.10 -28.98 43.34
N VAL A 17 12.01 -29.22 42.04
CA VAL A 17 12.97 -28.70 41.06
C VAL A 17 12.48 -27.33 40.63
N GLY A 18 13.21 -26.29 41.06
CA GLY A 18 13.03 -24.93 40.57
C GLY A 18 13.46 -24.83 39.12
N LEU A 19 12.51 -24.51 38.23
CA LEU A 19 12.82 -24.09 36.87
C LEU A 19 12.84 -22.56 36.83
N GLN A 20 14.07 -22.06 36.82
CA GLN A 20 14.44 -20.68 36.57
C GLN A 20 13.86 -20.17 35.25
N GLY A 21 13.33 -18.95 35.32
CA GLY A 21 13.07 -17.99 34.24
C GLY A 21 13.38 -18.42 32.81
N LEU A 22 12.41 -19.03 32.15
CA LEU A 22 12.27 -18.92 30.70
C LEU A 22 11.94 -17.47 30.38
N ARG A 23 12.96 -16.68 30.06
CA ARG A 23 12.77 -15.39 29.39
C ARG A 23 12.02 -15.68 28.10
N HIS A 24 10.72 -15.36 28.10
CA HIS A 24 9.96 -15.25 26.86
C HIS A 24 10.61 -14.16 26.02
N HIS A 25 11.53 -14.56 25.15
CA HIS A 25 11.84 -13.77 23.98
C HIS A 25 10.53 -13.64 23.21
N PRO A 26 9.99 -12.43 23.02
CA PRO A 26 8.87 -12.27 22.11
C PRO A 26 9.30 -12.85 20.76
N PRO A 27 8.42 -13.59 20.07
CA PRO A 27 8.75 -14.11 18.75
C PRO A 27 9.24 -12.95 17.87
N PRO A 28 10.24 -13.16 17.01
CA PRO A 28 10.69 -12.12 16.10
C PRO A 28 9.45 -11.60 15.37
N ARG A 29 9.18 -10.30 15.51
CA ARG A 29 8.07 -9.64 14.81
C ARG A 29 8.21 -10.03 13.35
N SER A 30 7.33 -10.90 12.86
CA SER A 30 7.31 -11.26 11.44
C SER A 30 7.31 -9.93 10.71
N ARG A 31 8.24 -9.72 9.77
CA ARG A 31 8.26 -8.51 8.93
C ARG A 31 6.87 -8.44 8.31
N THR A 32 5.98 -7.62 8.85
CA THR A 32 4.57 -7.60 8.44
C THR A 32 4.53 -7.34 6.95
N GLN A 33 4.25 -8.39 6.18
CA GLN A 33 4.27 -8.31 4.73
C GLN A 33 3.11 -7.38 4.32
N MET A 34 3.35 -6.49 3.35
CA MET A 34 2.29 -5.66 2.81
C MET A 34 1.17 -6.56 2.27
N ASN A 35 -0.08 -6.21 2.58
CA ASN A 35 -1.26 -6.83 1.99
C ASN A 35 -1.82 -5.90 0.91
N LEU A 36 -2.05 -6.45 -0.28
CA LEU A 36 -2.57 -5.76 -1.45
C LEU A 36 -3.70 -6.60 -2.05
N ALA A 37 -4.93 -6.12 -1.93
CA ALA A 37 -6.10 -6.70 -2.57
C ALA A 37 -6.65 -5.72 -3.61
N TYR A 38 -7.11 -6.22 -4.75
CA TYR A 38 -7.67 -5.36 -5.79
C TYR A 38 -8.72 -6.07 -6.64
N LYS A 39 -9.65 -5.30 -7.21
CA LYS A 39 -10.69 -5.78 -8.12
C LYS A 39 -10.87 -4.80 -9.29
N PRO A 40 -11.10 -5.28 -10.52
CA PRO A 40 -11.03 -6.68 -10.95
C PRO A 40 -9.60 -7.26 -10.83
N GLU A 41 -9.48 -8.58 -10.84
CA GLU A 41 -8.20 -9.31 -10.73
C GLU A 41 -7.25 -9.01 -11.89
N VAL A 42 -7.79 -8.59 -13.04
CA VAL A 42 -7.00 -8.09 -14.17
C VAL A 42 -7.47 -6.66 -14.48
N PRO A 43 -6.80 -5.65 -13.90
CA PRO A 43 -6.99 -4.27 -14.31
C PRO A 43 -6.66 -4.12 -15.79
N THR A 44 -7.45 -3.31 -16.49
CA THR A 44 -7.26 -3.04 -17.93
C THR A 44 -7.20 -1.55 -18.18
N TRP A 45 -6.35 -1.15 -19.11
CA TRP A 45 -6.17 0.23 -19.53
C TRP A 45 -5.92 0.27 -21.04
N ASP A 46 -6.31 1.39 -21.65
CA ASP A 46 -6.11 1.66 -23.07
C ASP A 46 -5.15 2.84 -23.23
N LYS A 47 -4.39 2.88 -24.34
CA LYS A 47 -3.53 4.04 -24.63
C LYS A 47 -4.41 5.29 -24.82
N TYR A 48 -4.19 6.33 -24.02
CA TYR A 48 -4.99 7.55 -24.02
C TYR A 48 -4.63 8.46 -25.21
N SER A 49 -3.34 8.59 -25.49
CA SER A 49 -2.80 9.42 -26.57
C SER A 49 -1.87 8.59 -27.46
N ARG A 50 -1.86 8.88 -28.77
CA ARG A 50 -0.96 8.18 -29.70
C ARG A 50 0.49 8.58 -29.47
N CYS A 51 0.73 9.85 -29.16
CA CYS A 51 2.05 10.47 -29.08
C CYS A 51 2.65 10.41 -27.67
N GLU A 52 1.83 10.29 -26.63
CA GLU A 52 2.28 10.27 -25.24
C GLU A 52 2.13 8.88 -24.63
N GLU A 53 3.00 8.55 -23.67
CA GLU A 53 2.90 7.31 -22.89
C GLU A 53 1.87 7.44 -21.75
N MET A 54 0.66 7.89 -22.09
CA MET A 54 -0.47 7.99 -21.16
C MET A 54 -1.50 6.90 -21.43
N TYR A 55 -2.12 6.42 -20.35
CA TYR A 55 -3.05 5.30 -20.35
C TYR A 55 -4.30 5.67 -19.56
N SER A 56 -5.45 5.20 -20.03
CA SER A 56 -6.75 5.42 -19.43
C SER A 56 -7.27 4.13 -18.81
N ILE A 57 -7.60 4.17 -17.52
CA ILE A 57 -8.19 3.03 -16.80
C ILE A 57 -9.57 2.72 -17.38
N ARG A 58 -9.78 1.48 -17.83
CA ARG A 58 -11.03 1.08 -18.51
C ARG A 58 -12.13 0.66 -17.55
N ASN A 59 -11.78 -0.17 -16.57
CA ASN A 59 -12.71 -0.73 -15.60
C ASN A 59 -12.58 -0.04 -14.24
N PRO A 60 -13.67 0.11 -13.47
CA PRO A 60 -13.57 0.62 -12.10
C PRO A 60 -12.60 -0.26 -11.29
N LEU A 61 -11.61 0.36 -10.65
CA LEU A 61 -10.64 -0.33 -9.81
C LEU A 61 -10.93 -0.06 -8.34
N ARG A 62 -10.99 -1.12 -7.56
CA ARG A 62 -10.93 -1.06 -6.11
C ARG A 62 -9.59 -1.61 -5.67
N ILE A 63 -8.85 -0.88 -4.85
CA ILE A 63 -7.54 -1.29 -4.33
C ILE A 63 -7.53 -1.08 -2.82
N GLU A 64 -7.15 -2.12 -2.08
CA GLU A 64 -7.04 -2.12 -0.63
C GLU A 64 -5.59 -2.42 -0.23
N ILE A 65 -5.03 -1.57 0.62
CA ILE A 65 -3.60 -1.59 0.94
C ILE A 65 -3.41 -1.52 2.45
N GLN A 66 -2.69 -2.51 2.98
CA GLN A 66 -2.14 -2.49 4.34
C GLN A 66 -0.62 -2.52 4.20
N ALA A 67 0.03 -1.47 4.68
CA ALA A 67 1.47 -1.26 4.57
C ALA A 67 2.05 -0.85 5.93
N LYS A 68 3.34 -1.06 6.17
CA LYS A 68 3.97 -0.72 7.45
C LYS A 68 3.98 0.78 7.69
N CYS A 69 4.13 1.58 6.63
CA CYS A 69 4.12 3.03 6.72
C CYS A 69 2.73 3.64 6.98
N VAL A 70 1.65 2.84 6.90
CA VAL A 70 0.28 3.31 7.06
C VAL A 70 -0.39 2.59 8.24
N PRO A 71 -0.80 3.28 9.32
CA PRO A 71 -1.66 2.68 10.33
C PRO A 71 -3.05 2.36 9.74
N GLY A 72 -3.38 1.08 9.60
CA GLY A 72 -4.70 0.63 9.13
C GLY A 72 -4.73 0.26 7.64
N THR A 73 -5.86 0.52 6.97
CA THR A 73 -6.08 0.13 5.57
C THR A 73 -6.42 1.35 4.71
N LEU A 74 -5.72 1.53 3.60
CA LEU A 74 -6.11 2.49 2.56
C LEU A 74 -6.99 1.78 1.54
N VAL A 75 -8.07 2.44 1.18
CA VAL A 75 -9.08 1.91 0.28
C VAL A 75 -9.32 2.92 -0.83
N TYR A 76 -8.83 2.60 -2.02
CA TYR A 76 -8.99 3.40 -3.22
C TYR A 76 -10.13 2.84 -4.08
N GLN A 77 -10.98 3.75 -4.59
CA GLN A 77 -11.92 3.48 -5.65
C GLN A 77 -11.60 4.43 -6.80
N ILE A 78 -11.04 3.89 -7.87
CA ILE A 78 -10.64 4.63 -9.08
C ILE A 78 -11.68 4.34 -10.15
N ARG A 79 -12.34 5.38 -10.65
CA ARG A 79 -13.36 5.26 -11.69
C ARG A 79 -12.72 5.10 -13.07
N PRO A 80 -13.45 4.53 -14.05
CA PRO A 80 -13.04 4.53 -15.44
C PRO A 80 -12.66 5.91 -15.94
N SER A 81 -11.80 5.94 -16.95
CA SER A 81 -11.23 7.13 -17.58
C SER A 81 -10.22 7.91 -16.74
N TYR A 82 -9.75 7.37 -15.61
CA TYR A 82 -8.59 7.92 -14.90
C TYR A 82 -7.36 7.77 -15.79
N VAL A 83 -6.60 8.85 -15.97
CA VAL A 83 -5.41 8.88 -16.83
C VAL A 83 -4.15 8.76 -15.99
N THR A 84 -3.22 7.90 -16.37
CA THR A 84 -1.95 7.66 -15.69
C THR A 84 -0.85 7.49 -16.74
N ASP A 85 0.36 7.96 -16.45
CA ASP A 85 1.54 7.62 -17.24
C ASP A 85 2.35 6.49 -16.58
N PHE A 86 1.78 5.86 -15.54
CA PHE A 86 2.41 4.87 -14.68
C PHE A 86 3.76 5.37 -14.17
N ARG A 87 4.86 4.77 -14.63
CA ARG A 87 6.19 5.23 -14.21
C ARG A 87 6.62 6.43 -15.04
N SER A 88 6.48 7.62 -14.50
CA SER A 88 7.04 8.85 -15.10
C SER A 88 8.57 8.77 -15.32
N GLY A 89 9.07 9.55 -16.28
CA GLY A 89 10.48 9.59 -16.65
C GLY A 89 10.84 8.90 -17.98
N PRO A 90 12.12 8.95 -18.37
CA PRO A 90 12.56 8.65 -19.74
C PRO A 90 12.51 7.17 -20.08
N SER A 91 12.13 6.82 -21.32
CA SER A 91 11.96 5.43 -21.74
C SER A 91 13.26 4.61 -21.79
N ILE A 92 14.43 5.25 -21.72
CA ILE A 92 15.74 4.57 -21.69
C ILE A 92 15.93 3.67 -20.47
N VAL A 93 15.22 3.94 -19.36
CA VAL A 93 15.30 3.09 -18.16
C VAL A 93 14.35 1.90 -18.21
N ASN A 94 13.49 1.79 -19.23
CA ASN A 94 12.49 0.72 -19.37
C ASN A 94 13.08 -0.70 -19.22
N PRO A 95 14.26 -1.03 -19.77
CA PRO A 95 14.85 -2.38 -19.61
C PRO A 95 15.20 -2.73 -18.16
N LEU A 96 15.42 -1.72 -17.30
CA LEU A 96 15.82 -1.92 -15.90
C LEU A 96 14.65 -1.77 -14.93
N ILE A 97 13.76 -0.82 -15.22
CA ILE A 97 12.57 -0.46 -14.43
C ILE A 97 11.42 -0.30 -15.44
N PRO A 98 10.54 -1.30 -15.59
CA PRO A 98 9.45 -1.26 -16.56
C PRO A 98 8.50 -0.07 -16.39
N LYS A 99 7.87 0.39 -17.48
CA LYS A 99 6.94 1.55 -17.49
C LYS A 99 5.65 1.19 -16.76
N ILE A 100 5.20 -0.03 -17.00
CA ILE A 100 4.01 -0.64 -16.40
C ILE A 100 4.46 -1.90 -15.64
N GLY A 101 5.01 -2.88 -16.37
CA GLY A 101 5.47 -4.14 -15.80
C GLY A 101 4.32 -5.11 -15.53
N ASP A 102 4.48 -5.94 -14.51
CA ASP A 102 3.39 -6.80 -14.03
C ASP A 102 2.31 -6.00 -13.28
N ILE A 103 1.22 -6.67 -12.92
CA ILE A 103 0.07 -6.02 -12.27
C ILE A 103 0.47 -5.35 -10.94
N LYS A 104 1.32 -5.98 -10.12
CA LYS A 104 1.72 -5.41 -8.83
C LYS A 104 2.53 -4.13 -9.03
N LEU A 105 3.43 -4.15 -10.00
CA LEU A 105 4.24 -3.00 -10.36
C LEU A 105 3.39 -1.87 -10.95
N ALA A 106 2.45 -2.19 -11.83
CA ALA A 106 1.50 -1.24 -12.40
C ALA A 106 0.63 -0.57 -11.32
N LEU A 107 0.15 -1.35 -10.34
CA LEU A 107 -0.62 -0.81 -9.21
C LEU A 107 0.23 0.08 -8.30
N ALA A 108 1.51 -0.25 -8.11
CA ALA A 108 2.43 0.61 -7.35
C ALA A 108 2.57 1.99 -7.99
N TRP A 109 2.75 2.04 -9.31
CA TRP A 109 2.80 3.30 -10.06
C TRP A 109 1.48 4.06 -10.02
N LEU A 110 0.37 3.38 -10.31
CA LEU A 110 -0.96 4.00 -10.32
C LEU A 110 -1.31 4.64 -8.96
N ILE A 111 -1.03 3.95 -7.85
CA ILE A 111 -1.31 4.49 -6.52
C ILE A 111 -0.39 5.67 -6.19
N HIS A 112 0.85 5.68 -6.70
CA HIS A 112 1.74 6.83 -6.55
C HIS A 112 1.19 8.04 -7.31
N ASP A 113 0.80 7.89 -8.57
CA ASP A 113 0.17 8.95 -9.38
C ASP A 113 -1.06 9.52 -8.69
N VAL A 114 -1.96 8.64 -8.22
CA VAL A 114 -3.16 9.04 -7.47
C VAL A 114 -2.79 9.92 -6.28
N ASN A 115 -1.82 9.49 -5.48
CA ASN A 115 -1.44 10.22 -4.27
C ASN A 115 -0.67 11.51 -4.58
N TYR A 116 -0.08 11.66 -5.77
CA TYR A 116 0.57 12.89 -6.23
C TYR A 116 -0.41 14.02 -6.57
N HIS A 117 -1.71 13.71 -6.61
CA HIS A 117 -2.79 14.70 -6.61
C HIS A 117 -3.20 15.17 -5.20
N GLY A 118 -2.52 14.72 -4.14
CA GLY A 118 -2.71 15.25 -2.78
C GLY A 118 -3.57 14.41 -1.83
N PHE A 119 -3.95 13.18 -2.21
CA PHE A 119 -4.75 12.29 -1.35
C PHE A 119 -3.98 11.82 -0.09
N LEU A 120 -2.66 11.73 -0.19
CA LEU A 120 -1.74 11.52 0.93
C LEU A 120 -0.64 12.59 0.86
N SER A 121 0.01 12.87 1.98
CA SER A 121 1.20 13.73 1.95
C SER A 121 2.30 13.11 1.08
N LYS A 122 3.08 13.93 0.38
CA LYS A 122 4.20 13.48 -0.47
C LYS A 122 5.09 12.45 0.24
N LYS A 123 5.46 12.74 1.48
CA LYS A 123 6.32 11.87 2.30
C LYS A 123 5.69 10.48 2.50
N LEU A 124 4.38 10.41 2.71
CA LEU A 124 3.67 9.14 2.89
C LEU A 124 3.47 8.44 1.54
N ALA A 125 3.15 9.17 0.47
CA ALA A 125 3.03 8.65 -0.89
C ALA A 125 4.34 8.00 -1.37
N ASP A 126 5.48 8.68 -1.20
CA ASP A 126 6.80 8.16 -1.60
C ASP A 126 7.19 6.92 -0.76
N ARG A 127 6.86 6.90 0.54
CA ARG A 127 7.10 5.73 1.40
C ARG A 127 6.22 4.55 1.04
N LEU A 128 4.94 4.81 0.73
CA LEU A 128 4.02 3.78 0.29
C LEU A 128 4.50 3.17 -1.02
N LEU A 129 4.93 4.00 -1.99
CA LEU A 129 5.52 3.50 -3.24
C LEU A 129 6.70 2.57 -2.96
N LEU A 130 7.65 2.95 -2.10
CA LEU A 130 8.80 2.11 -1.75
C LEU A 130 8.37 0.71 -1.25
N GLU A 131 7.37 0.63 -0.37
CA GLU A 131 6.84 -0.64 0.13
C GLU A 131 6.06 -1.42 -0.93
N MET A 132 5.31 -0.75 -1.80
CA MET A 132 4.62 -1.38 -2.93
C MET A 132 5.61 -1.98 -3.94
N LEU A 133 6.71 -1.30 -4.22
CA LEU A 133 7.78 -1.81 -5.09
C LEU A 133 8.48 -3.02 -4.47
N GLU A 134 8.72 -3.00 -3.16
CA GLU A 134 9.19 -4.18 -2.43
C GLU A 134 8.21 -5.35 -2.55
N HIS A 135 6.91 -5.10 -2.37
CA HIS A 135 5.86 -6.11 -2.50
C HIS A 135 5.74 -6.67 -3.94
N ALA A 136 6.01 -5.83 -4.96
CA ALA A 136 6.10 -6.22 -6.36
C ALA A 136 7.39 -7.01 -6.70
N GLY A 137 8.25 -7.29 -5.71
CA GLY A 137 9.48 -8.06 -5.91
C GLY A 137 10.67 -7.25 -6.41
N MET A 138 10.57 -5.91 -6.43
CA MET A 138 11.70 -5.06 -6.81
C MET A 138 12.80 -5.11 -5.74
N GLY A 139 14.01 -5.48 -6.18
CA GLY A 139 15.19 -5.54 -5.31
C GLY A 139 15.53 -4.19 -4.64
N ALA A 140 16.15 -4.26 -3.46
CA ALA A 140 16.40 -3.11 -2.58
C ALA A 140 17.12 -1.94 -3.29
N VAL A 141 18.12 -2.23 -4.13
CA VAL A 141 18.88 -1.20 -4.85
C VAL A 141 17.97 -0.42 -5.82
N LYS A 142 17.21 -1.14 -6.65
CA LYS A 142 16.32 -0.52 -7.66
C LYS A 142 15.20 0.30 -7.01
N ARG A 143 14.53 -0.26 -6.00
CA ARG A 143 13.43 0.47 -5.31
C ARG A 143 13.93 1.71 -4.57
N ASN A 144 15.13 1.66 -3.99
CA ASN A 144 15.73 2.81 -3.31
C ASN A 144 16.11 3.89 -4.32
N ALA A 145 16.67 3.52 -5.48
CA ALA A 145 16.96 4.46 -6.54
C ALA A 145 15.69 5.19 -7.02
N VAL A 146 14.59 4.46 -7.23
CA VAL A 146 13.27 5.06 -7.55
C VAL A 146 12.81 5.99 -6.42
N TYR A 147 12.86 5.54 -5.16
CA TYR A 147 12.45 6.34 -4.01
C TYR A 147 13.21 7.66 -3.92
N TYR A 148 14.53 7.65 -4.08
CA TYR A 148 15.31 8.87 -4.04
C TYR A 148 15.05 9.75 -5.27
N ALA A 149 14.86 9.17 -6.45
CA ALA A 149 14.50 9.94 -7.64
C ALA A 149 13.19 10.72 -7.44
N VAL A 150 12.11 10.08 -6.99
CA VAL A 150 10.83 10.78 -6.73
C VAL A 150 10.94 11.75 -5.54
N LYS A 151 11.76 11.42 -4.54
CA LYS A 151 11.97 12.29 -3.38
C LYS A 151 12.59 13.63 -3.78
N PHE A 152 13.60 13.61 -4.65
CA PHE A 152 14.37 14.81 -5.03
C PHE A 152 13.82 15.53 -6.27
N PHE A 153 13.35 14.81 -7.29
CA PHE A 153 12.98 15.40 -8.57
C PHE A 153 11.47 15.59 -8.78
N ALA A 154 10.64 14.79 -8.10
CA ALA A 154 9.18 14.86 -8.29
C ALA A 154 8.49 15.89 -7.37
N GLY A 155 9.25 16.65 -6.57
CA GLY A 155 8.70 17.69 -5.69
C GLY A 155 7.89 18.76 -6.42
N SER A 156 8.28 19.12 -7.65
CA SER A 156 7.55 20.08 -8.49
C SER A 156 6.24 19.55 -9.08
N HIS A 157 6.03 18.23 -9.06
CA HIS A 157 4.84 17.58 -9.65
C HIS A 157 3.82 17.18 -8.59
N TYR A 158 4.22 17.13 -7.32
CA TYR A 158 3.29 16.89 -6.22
C TYR A 158 2.40 18.12 -6.01
N ASN A 159 1.10 17.90 -5.88
CA ASN A 159 0.12 18.97 -5.62
C ASN A 159 -0.82 18.59 -4.47
N THR A 160 -1.50 19.59 -3.92
CA THR A 160 -2.66 19.38 -3.04
C THR A 160 -3.93 19.13 -3.84
N LEU A 161 -4.98 18.71 -3.15
CA LEU A 161 -6.29 18.48 -3.78
C LEU A 161 -6.86 19.78 -4.35
N GLU A 162 -6.61 20.93 -3.72
CA GLU A 162 -7.15 22.23 -4.14
C GLU A 162 -6.38 22.89 -5.30
N GLU A 163 -5.11 22.54 -5.51
CA GLU A 163 -4.27 23.18 -6.54
C GLU A 163 -4.69 22.81 -7.96
N ASP A 164 -4.66 23.77 -8.88
CA ASP A 164 -4.92 23.53 -10.30
C ASP A 164 -3.71 22.81 -10.95
N GLN A 165 -3.96 21.63 -11.51
CA GLN A 165 -2.96 20.82 -12.22
C GLN A 165 -3.25 20.72 -13.72
N GLY A 166 -4.16 21.55 -14.24
CA GLY A 166 -4.67 21.44 -15.61
C GLY A 166 -5.74 20.36 -15.77
N ASP A 167 -6.40 20.39 -16.92
CA ASP A 167 -7.67 19.69 -17.17
C ASP A 167 -7.64 18.19 -16.87
N ILE A 168 -6.60 17.49 -17.34
CA ILE A 168 -6.49 16.02 -17.20
C ILE A 168 -6.37 15.65 -15.72
N TYR A 169 -5.48 16.30 -14.99
CA TYR A 169 -5.18 15.95 -13.60
C TYR A 169 -6.27 16.44 -12.64
N ASN A 170 -6.88 17.59 -12.90
CA ASN A 170 -8.06 18.03 -12.16
C ASN A 170 -9.23 17.06 -12.36
N ARG A 171 -9.44 16.58 -13.58
CA ARG A 171 -10.42 15.52 -13.85
C ARG A 171 -10.10 14.23 -13.09
N ASN A 172 -8.84 13.79 -13.07
CA ASN A 172 -8.41 12.61 -12.30
C ASN A 172 -8.79 12.69 -10.82
N LYS A 173 -8.61 13.85 -10.18
CA LYS A 173 -9.01 14.05 -8.77
C LYS A 173 -10.48 13.71 -8.54
N THR A 174 -11.36 14.00 -9.50
CA THR A 174 -12.81 13.68 -9.42
C THR A 174 -13.16 12.21 -9.61
N LEU A 175 -12.23 11.43 -10.16
CA LEU A 175 -12.40 10.02 -10.48
C LEU A 175 -11.93 9.10 -9.35
N VAL A 176 -11.36 9.65 -8.28
CA VAL A 176 -10.86 8.87 -7.15
C VAL A 176 -11.68 9.12 -5.88
N ARG A 177 -11.93 8.06 -5.14
CA ARG A 177 -12.34 8.13 -3.73
C ARG A 177 -11.33 7.37 -2.89
N LEU A 178 -10.89 7.99 -1.80
CA LEU A 178 -10.02 7.37 -0.81
C LEU A 178 -10.77 7.26 0.51
N GLN A 179 -10.72 6.08 1.13
CA GLN A 179 -11.06 5.88 2.53
C GLN A 179 -9.83 5.35 3.25
N TRP A 180 -9.51 5.93 4.39
CA TRP A 180 -8.49 5.43 5.30
C TRP A 180 -9.20 4.84 6.51
N LEU A 181 -9.10 3.53 6.68
CA LEU A 181 -9.70 2.80 7.78
C LEU A 181 -8.66 2.50 8.87
N ASP A 182 -9.07 2.50 10.14
CA ASP A 182 -8.24 2.02 11.24
C ASP A 182 -8.17 0.48 11.27
N GLN A 183 -7.59 -0.08 12.35
CA GLN A 183 -7.48 -1.53 12.53
C GLN A 183 -8.81 -2.24 12.75
N ASN A 184 -9.85 -1.51 13.18
CA ASN A 184 -11.20 -2.03 13.42
C ASN A 184 -12.12 -1.82 12.21
N GLY A 185 -11.61 -1.25 11.11
CA GLY A 185 -12.40 -0.92 9.93
C GLY A 185 -13.18 0.40 10.03
N MET A 186 -12.98 1.20 11.08
CA MET A 186 -13.60 2.52 11.21
C MET A 186 -12.91 3.53 10.30
N THR A 187 -13.69 4.39 9.65
CA THR A 187 -13.14 5.43 8.75
C THR A 187 -12.44 6.53 9.57
N LEU A 188 -11.12 6.64 9.41
CA LEU A 188 -10.29 7.74 9.94
C LEU A 188 -10.36 8.98 9.04
N LYS A 189 -10.29 8.79 7.73
CA LYS A 189 -10.33 9.87 6.72
C LYS A 189 -11.06 9.42 5.47
N ARG A 190 -11.74 10.35 4.82
CA ARG A 190 -12.42 10.11 3.54
C ARG A 190 -12.19 11.30 2.62
N PHE A 191 -11.83 11.01 1.38
CA PHE A 191 -11.75 11.96 0.30
C PHE A 191 -12.70 11.52 -0.81
N ASN A 192 -13.60 12.40 -1.17
CA ASN A 192 -14.52 12.18 -2.29
C ASN A 192 -14.14 13.19 -3.36
N GLY A 193 -13.69 12.74 -4.53
CA GLY A 193 -13.23 13.63 -5.62
C GLY A 193 -14.21 14.71 -6.11
N ARG A 194 -15.43 14.83 -5.56
CA ARG A 194 -16.44 15.81 -5.97
C ARG A 194 -16.16 17.25 -5.50
N THR A 195 -15.28 17.48 -4.53
CA THR A 195 -15.20 18.80 -3.86
C THR A 195 -14.33 19.84 -4.59
N ILE A 196 -13.79 19.57 -5.79
CA ILE A 196 -12.82 20.50 -6.44
C ILE A 196 -13.48 21.40 -7.51
N THR A 197 -14.73 21.16 -7.89
CA THR A 197 -15.34 21.85 -9.05
C THR A 197 -16.67 22.54 -8.74
N GLU A 198 -16.68 23.51 -7.82
CA GLU A 198 -17.69 24.58 -7.88
C GLU A 198 -17.12 25.91 -8.41
N ASN A 199 -15.80 26.09 -8.41
CA ASN A 199 -15.18 27.36 -8.84
C ASN A 199 -14.21 27.27 -10.03
N ALA A 200 -13.91 26.07 -10.55
CA ALA A 200 -12.91 25.90 -11.61
C ALA A 200 -13.43 26.11 -13.05
N PHE A 201 -14.73 26.37 -13.23
CA PHE A 201 -15.36 26.55 -14.55
C PHE A 201 -16.31 27.77 -14.59
N ARG A 202 -16.02 28.82 -13.83
CA ARG A 202 -16.68 30.13 -13.99
C ARG A 202 -15.72 31.12 -14.62
#